data_AF-A0A916TXE6-F1
#
_entry.id   AF-A0A916TXE6-F1
#
_cell.length_a   1.000
_cell.length_b   1.000
_cell.length_c   1.000
_cell.angle_alpha   90.00
_cell.angle_beta   90.00
_cell.angle_gamma   90.00
#
_symmetry.space_group_name_H-M   'P 1'
#
loop_
_entity.id
_entity.type
_entity.pdbx_description
1 polymer ?
#
loop_
_entity_poly.entity_id
_entity_poly.type
_entity_poly.pdbx_seq_one_letter_code
_entity_poly.pdbx_strand_id
1 'polypeptide(L)'
;MGLPLAHALAAGGSRVKRLRLRRALCCVAGVDKGPSAPVTAAAMDRPSPASSLTTSSRKHAQAPRLPAAGLGKVDALQYLRALAALMVVFYHAGHYLIGHRQGPDLQGFFDGRLALHGVAIFFALSGYLMAELALRSGPERFLLHRLTRIYPIYLICTAAFCALSPLIIGSAYTPRLLATTLIPIGSASYALGIEWTLLFEVTFYVFVFLVIWAGAARALAAIGLAWLALVVASLWLLPRPDVATLTPPLYLLPFNAANGAFACGLLVPTLMRHVRVPWPAALAPLAALAVSGYFDLAENRVIAGVTSAALIASALSWRVETLPAALQRAMLKLGDASYAIYLVHVPVIVAAYRWLPEVVPLGPAWAVASALAVAVGLAVGRLDIGLYRRLKRWADGLRAPQARAFVGAYIAAFVVIASYGSVVNLIESRDTAAAAAALDGLGPVTDAATVAAAIARKGAGFAAPAGEVEQVATLPDERLAIAGWALDREAPKTTTFIAVFCEGRQIAWAKRQRLRPAAADTLGMPGLRKVRVGFTLASEPRRPCPGGGQPVVVAADVRGKAWVVPYRGARP
;
A
#
# COMPACT_ATOMS: atom_id res chain seq x y z
N MET A 1 1.83 -11.42 -45.72
CA MET A 1 3.11 -10.84 -46.18
C MET A 1 4.04 -10.75 -44.98
N GLY A 2 5.15 -11.46 -44.82
CA GLY A 2 5.92 -12.27 -45.75
C GLY A 2 7.42 -11.95 -45.59
N LEU A 3 8.06 -12.48 -44.53
CA LEU A 3 9.50 -12.85 -44.43
C LEU A 3 10.57 -11.69 -44.47
N PRO A 4 11.89 -11.92 -44.23
CA PRO A 4 12.55 -12.47 -43.01
C PRO A 4 14.05 -12.02 -42.77
N LEU A 5 14.75 -12.77 -41.88
CA LEU A 5 16.21 -12.96 -41.68
C LEU A 5 17.01 -11.84 -40.96
N ALA A 6 17.71 -12.03 -39.83
CA ALA A 6 18.70 -13.03 -39.35
C ALA A 6 20.14 -12.85 -39.90
N HIS A 7 21.10 -12.64 -38.99
CA HIS A 7 22.49 -13.18 -38.90
C HIS A 7 23.17 -12.51 -37.66
N ALA A 8 23.51 -13.22 -36.57
CA ALA A 8 24.62 -14.16 -36.35
C ALA A 8 25.93 -13.47 -35.91
N LEU A 9 26.41 -13.80 -34.70
CA LEU A 9 27.75 -14.37 -34.46
C LEU A 9 27.94 -14.76 -32.98
N ALA A 10 28.47 -15.97 -32.81
CA ALA A 10 28.81 -16.60 -31.54
C ALA A 10 30.32 -16.89 -31.46
N ALA A 11 30.78 -17.12 -30.23
CA ALA A 11 31.82 -18.09 -29.81
C ALA A 11 33.20 -17.58 -29.32
N GLY A 12 33.56 -18.11 -28.13
CA GLY A 12 34.93 -18.37 -27.63
C GLY A 12 35.47 -17.34 -26.62
N GLY A 13 35.92 -17.65 -25.40
CA GLY A 13 36.11 -18.92 -24.69
C GLY A 13 37.11 -18.73 -23.53
N SER A 14 36.79 -19.35 -22.38
CA SER A 14 37.70 -19.76 -21.28
C SER A 14 38.48 -18.71 -20.46
N ARG A 15 38.30 -18.74 -19.13
CA ARG A 15 39.24 -19.42 -18.19
C ARG A 15 38.76 -19.31 -16.74
N VAL A 16 38.56 -20.48 -16.16
CA VAL A 16 38.38 -20.72 -14.72
C VAL A 16 39.73 -20.58 -14.02
N LYS A 17 39.79 -19.88 -12.88
CA LYS A 17 40.70 -20.24 -11.78
C LYS A 17 40.10 -19.83 -10.42
N ARG A 18 39.87 -20.87 -9.62
CA ARG A 18 39.52 -20.85 -8.19
C ARG A 18 40.76 -20.43 -7.38
N LEU A 19 40.61 -19.74 -6.24
CA LEU A 19 40.82 -20.27 -4.88
C LEU A 19 40.88 -19.16 -3.80
N ARG A 20 40.04 -19.34 -2.77
CA ARG A 20 40.31 -19.33 -1.31
C ARG A 20 41.03 -18.15 -0.63
N LEU A 21 40.27 -17.52 0.28
CA LEU A 21 40.45 -17.52 1.76
C LEU A 21 41.87 -17.30 2.32
N ARG A 22 42.08 -16.23 3.12
CA ARG A 22 42.19 -16.29 4.61
C ARG A 22 42.51 -14.93 5.24
N ARG A 23 41.95 -14.76 6.45
CA ARG A 23 42.29 -13.78 7.50
C ARG A 23 43.65 -14.11 8.16
N ALA A 24 44.34 -13.09 8.70
CA ALA A 24 45.01 -13.03 10.03
C ALA A 24 46.00 -11.84 10.02
N LEU A 25 45.86 -10.82 10.89
CA LEU A 25 46.45 -10.67 12.25
C LEU A 25 48.00 -10.64 12.31
N CYS A 26 48.56 -9.51 12.78
CA CYS A 26 49.74 -9.38 13.66
C CYS A 26 49.91 -7.89 14.06
N CYS A 27 50.50 -7.40 15.16
CA CYS A 27 51.30 -7.89 16.31
C CYS A 27 51.16 -6.76 17.42
N VAL A 28 50.99 -6.99 18.75
CA VAL A 28 51.94 -7.31 19.87
C VAL A 28 52.92 -6.13 20.22
N ALA A 29 52.73 -5.36 21.32
CA ALA A 29 53.29 -5.41 22.73
C ALA A 29 54.22 -4.18 22.99
N GLY A 30 54.50 -3.60 24.19
CA GLY A 30 54.26 -3.80 25.65
C GLY A 30 54.33 -2.42 26.39
N VAL A 31 53.89 -2.18 27.63
CA VAL A 31 54.38 -2.60 29.00
C VAL A 31 55.84 -2.12 29.22
N ASP A 32 56.27 -1.27 30.18
CA ASP A 32 55.83 -0.98 31.56
C ASP A 32 56.66 0.17 32.27
N LYS A 33 56.22 0.57 33.48
CA LYS A 33 56.91 1.20 34.66
C LYS A 33 57.14 2.74 34.81
N GLY A 34 56.43 3.33 35.79
CA GLY A 34 57.01 3.65 37.12
C GLY A 34 57.42 5.12 37.47
N PRO A 35 57.40 5.53 38.77
CA PRO A 35 57.03 6.90 39.20
C PRO A 35 58.11 7.67 40.00
N SER A 36 57.92 8.99 40.20
CA SER A 36 58.51 9.75 41.33
C SER A 36 57.91 11.17 41.50
N ALA A 37 57.62 11.53 42.76
CA ALA A 37 57.36 12.87 43.29
C ALA A 37 58.53 13.23 44.26
N PRO A 38 58.53 14.28 45.12
CA PRO A 38 57.73 15.53 45.22
C PRO A 38 58.63 16.79 45.43
N VAL A 39 58.06 17.97 45.77
CA VAL A 39 58.48 18.92 46.85
C VAL A 39 57.68 20.24 46.80
N THR A 40 57.45 20.78 47.99
CA THR A 40 56.52 21.78 48.56
C THR A 40 56.88 23.28 48.43
N ALA A 41 55.89 24.18 48.57
CA ALA A 41 55.86 25.43 49.37
C ALA A 41 54.65 26.31 48.91
N ALA A 42 53.62 26.58 49.72
CA ALA A 42 53.49 27.52 50.85
C ALA A 42 52.80 28.85 50.45
N ALA A 43 51.92 29.33 51.34
CA ALA A 43 50.89 30.35 51.14
C ALA A 43 51.39 31.81 51.26
N MET A 44 50.64 32.78 50.71
CA MET A 44 50.39 34.10 51.36
C MET A 44 49.33 34.98 50.64
N ASP A 45 48.36 35.42 51.47
CA ASP A 45 47.50 36.62 51.54
C ASP A 45 47.36 37.72 50.42
N ARG A 46 46.07 38.02 50.13
CA ARG A 46 45.38 39.36 50.07
C ARG A 46 45.69 40.38 48.92
N PRO A 47 44.98 41.52 48.78
CA PRO A 47 43.96 41.74 47.72
C PRO A 47 44.24 42.96 46.79
N SER A 48 43.45 43.10 45.71
CA SER A 48 43.10 44.28 44.86
C SER A 48 44.06 45.50 44.78
N PRO A 49 44.33 46.10 43.60
CA PRO A 49 43.30 46.89 42.90
C PRO A 49 43.38 46.91 41.35
N ALA A 50 42.38 47.57 40.76
CA ALA A 50 42.14 47.75 39.34
C ALA A 50 43.28 48.44 38.57
N SER A 51 43.53 47.98 37.32
CA SER A 51 43.39 48.81 36.11
C SER A 51 43.72 48.03 34.82
N SER A 52 42.72 47.96 33.94
CA SER A 52 42.80 47.98 32.47
C SER A 52 43.84 47.11 31.75
N LEU A 53 43.39 45.97 31.19
CA LEU A 53 43.84 45.49 29.88
C LEU A 53 42.68 44.81 29.14
N THR A 54 42.37 45.37 27.97
CA THR A 54 41.47 44.84 26.94
C THR A 54 41.85 43.40 26.56
N THR A 55 40.92 42.45 26.71
CA THR A 55 41.00 41.14 26.04
C THR A 55 39.65 40.69 25.50
N SER A 56 39.60 40.69 24.17
CA SER A 56 38.95 39.71 23.29
C SER A 56 38.08 38.61 23.93
N SER A 57 36.83 38.57 23.46
CA SER A 57 36.10 37.35 23.06
C SER A 57 35.88 36.25 24.11
N ARG A 58 34.68 36.26 24.72
CA ARG A 58 33.87 35.05 24.89
C ARG A 58 32.42 35.36 24.55
N LYS A 59 32.10 35.29 23.25
CA LYS A 59 30.73 35.08 22.79
C LYS A 59 30.24 33.79 23.46
N HIS A 60 29.28 33.92 24.37
CA HIS A 60 28.38 32.82 24.68
C HIS A 60 27.82 32.32 23.35
N ALA A 61 28.20 31.11 22.96
CA ALA A 61 27.64 30.40 21.83
C ALA A 61 26.16 30.13 22.15
N GLN A 62 25.32 31.12 21.86
CA GLN A 62 23.92 30.90 21.60
C GLN A 62 23.86 29.82 20.53
N ALA A 63 23.28 28.67 20.88
CA ALA A 63 22.86 27.67 19.90
C ALA A 63 22.18 28.42 18.75
N PRO A 64 22.55 28.16 17.49
CA PRO A 64 22.04 28.92 16.36
C PRO A 64 20.51 28.84 16.40
N ARG A 65 19.89 29.96 16.79
CA ARG A 65 18.46 30.15 16.60
C ARG A 65 18.27 30.02 15.09
N LEU A 66 17.50 29.02 14.69
CA LEU A 66 17.06 28.87 13.30
C LEU A 66 16.66 30.27 12.79
N PRO A 67 17.15 30.71 11.62
CA PRO A 67 16.40 31.72 10.89
C PRO A 67 15.00 31.15 10.79
N ALA A 68 14.01 31.84 11.33
CA ALA A 68 12.63 31.40 11.38
C ALA A 68 12.29 30.74 10.04
N ALA A 69 12.14 29.42 10.02
CA ALA A 69 11.73 28.71 8.82
C ALA A 69 10.38 29.33 8.44
N GLY A 70 10.39 30.16 7.40
CA GLY A 70 9.37 31.19 7.21
C GLY A 70 7.97 30.58 7.25
N LEU A 71 7.09 31.18 8.05
CA LEU A 71 5.69 30.76 8.24
C LEU A 71 5.00 30.33 6.93
N GLY A 72 5.31 30.99 5.81
CA GLY A 72 4.78 30.65 4.48
C GLY A 72 5.14 29.25 3.93
N LYS A 73 6.25 28.62 4.35
CA LYS A 73 6.59 27.25 3.91
C LYS A 73 5.70 26.20 4.55
N VAL A 74 5.43 26.35 5.85
CA VAL A 74 4.55 25.42 6.57
C VAL A 74 3.13 25.54 6.03
N ASP A 75 2.67 26.77 5.77
CA ASP A 75 1.36 27.03 5.18
C ASP A 75 1.21 26.38 3.80
N ALA A 76 2.21 26.52 2.92
CA ALA A 76 2.19 25.90 1.60
C ALA A 76 2.01 24.37 1.66
N LEU A 77 2.74 23.70 2.56
CA LEU A 77 2.60 22.25 2.75
C LEU A 77 1.21 21.88 3.28
N GLN A 78 0.63 22.69 4.17
CA GLN A 78 -0.73 22.47 4.67
C GLN A 78 -1.79 22.66 3.58
N TYR A 79 -1.62 23.63 2.70
CA TYR A 79 -2.50 23.82 1.55
C TYR A 79 -2.46 22.61 0.61
N LEU A 80 -1.27 22.07 0.33
CA LEU A 80 -1.13 20.86 -0.48
C LEU A 80 -1.78 19.64 0.18
N ARG A 81 -1.67 19.50 1.51
CA ARG A 81 -2.36 18.44 2.26
C ARG A 81 -3.89 18.59 2.20
N ALA A 82 -4.40 19.82 2.30
CA ALA A 82 -5.82 20.10 2.18
C ALA A 82 -6.33 19.75 0.78
N LEU A 83 -5.62 20.19 -0.27
CA LEU A 83 -5.92 19.86 -1.65
C LEU A 83 -5.96 18.35 -1.88
N ALA A 84 -4.91 17.64 -1.47
CA ALA A 84 -4.82 16.18 -1.58
C ALA A 84 -5.98 15.45 -0.88
N ALA A 85 -6.36 15.88 0.34
CA ALA A 85 -7.49 15.29 1.06
C ALA A 85 -8.81 15.50 0.30
N LEU A 86 -9.06 16.72 -0.20
CA LEU A 86 -10.28 17.04 -0.93
C LEU A 86 -10.38 16.26 -2.25
N MET A 87 -9.29 16.13 -3.01
CA MET A 87 -9.25 15.32 -4.23
C MET A 87 -9.68 13.86 -3.96
N VAL A 88 -9.19 13.27 -2.86
CA VAL A 88 -9.53 11.90 -2.46
C VAL A 88 -10.98 11.79 -2.00
N VAL A 89 -11.48 12.74 -1.20
CA VAL A 89 -12.89 12.76 -0.74
C VAL A 89 -13.85 12.89 -1.91
N PHE A 90 -13.62 13.85 -2.80
CA PHE A 90 -14.49 14.11 -3.95
C PHE A 90 -14.56 12.92 -4.90
N TYR A 91 -13.42 12.26 -5.15
CA TYR A 91 -13.41 11.01 -5.90
C TYR A 91 -14.25 9.92 -5.24
N HIS A 92 -14.00 9.60 -3.97
CA HIS A 92 -14.72 8.50 -3.31
C HIS A 92 -16.20 8.82 -3.15
N ALA A 93 -16.57 10.08 -2.92
CA ALA A 93 -17.97 10.49 -2.90
C ALA A 93 -18.65 10.19 -4.24
N GLY A 94 -17.99 10.47 -5.37
CA GLY A 94 -18.52 10.12 -6.69
C GLY A 94 -18.52 8.61 -6.96
N HIS A 95 -17.42 7.92 -6.66
CA HIS A 95 -17.26 6.47 -6.85
C HIS A 95 -18.36 5.67 -6.13
N TYR A 96 -18.56 5.96 -4.84
CA TYR A 96 -19.59 5.27 -4.06
C TYR A 96 -21.01 5.70 -4.45
N LEU A 97 -21.23 6.94 -4.92
CA LEU A 97 -22.54 7.36 -5.41
C LEU A 97 -22.97 6.56 -6.64
N ILE A 98 -22.06 6.38 -7.61
CA ILE A 98 -22.29 5.60 -8.83
C ILE A 98 -22.58 4.14 -8.46
N GLY A 99 -21.78 3.56 -7.56
CA GLY A 99 -21.99 2.19 -7.08
C GLY A 99 -23.31 1.99 -6.33
N HIS A 100 -23.80 3.01 -5.60
CA HIS A 100 -25.05 2.92 -4.85
C HIS A 100 -26.30 3.17 -5.70
N ARG A 101 -26.22 4.04 -6.72
CA ARG A 101 -27.40 4.52 -7.46
C ARG A 101 -27.41 4.19 -8.96
N GLN A 102 -26.41 3.46 -9.47
CA GLN A 102 -26.34 2.97 -10.86
C GLN A 102 -26.64 4.04 -11.95
N GLY A 103 -26.19 5.29 -11.75
CA GLY A 103 -26.44 6.38 -12.69
C GLY A 103 -25.59 6.27 -13.98
N PRO A 104 -26.18 6.38 -15.19
CA PRO A 104 -25.53 5.97 -16.44
C PRO A 104 -24.38 6.84 -16.97
N ASP A 105 -24.09 8.03 -16.42
CA ASP A 105 -23.20 8.99 -17.11
C ASP A 105 -22.14 9.71 -16.25
N LEU A 106 -21.94 9.35 -14.98
CA LEU A 106 -20.93 10.02 -14.12
C LEU A 106 -19.58 9.28 -14.04
N GLN A 107 -19.45 8.11 -14.67
CA GLN A 107 -18.23 7.28 -14.59
C GLN A 107 -16.99 7.96 -15.16
N GLY A 108 -17.13 8.80 -16.19
CA GLY A 108 -16.00 9.50 -16.81
C GLY A 108 -15.39 10.60 -15.91
N PHE A 109 -16.18 11.25 -15.07
CA PHE A 109 -15.69 12.32 -14.17
C PHE A 109 -15.06 11.77 -12.88
N PHE A 110 -15.47 10.58 -12.43
CA PHE A 110 -14.98 9.92 -11.21
C PHE A 110 -14.29 8.59 -11.51
N ASP A 111 -13.38 8.58 -12.47
CA ASP A 111 -12.70 7.40 -13.03
C ASP A 111 -11.49 6.88 -12.23
N GLY A 112 -11.24 7.41 -11.03
CA GLY A 112 -10.11 7.01 -10.16
C GLY A 112 -8.93 7.97 -10.20
N ARG A 113 -8.81 8.76 -11.26
CA ARG A 113 -7.57 9.49 -11.55
C ARG A 113 -7.38 10.68 -10.62
N LEU A 114 -8.47 11.34 -10.22
CA LEU A 114 -8.42 12.43 -9.24
C LEU A 114 -7.83 11.97 -7.89
N ALA A 115 -8.30 10.83 -7.35
CA ALA A 115 -7.74 10.30 -6.11
C ALA A 115 -6.30 9.80 -6.26
N LEU A 116 -5.95 9.24 -7.42
CA LEU A 116 -4.58 8.82 -7.71
C LEU A 116 -3.58 9.97 -7.50
N HIS A 117 -3.87 11.15 -8.07
CA HIS A 117 -3.04 12.33 -7.89
C HIS A 117 -3.07 12.84 -6.44
N GLY A 118 -4.23 12.83 -5.76
CA GLY A 118 -4.32 13.20 -4.35
C GLY A 118 -3.43 12.32 -3.44
N VAL A 119 -3.43 11.00 -3.66
CA VAL A 119 -2.57 10.05 -2.94
C VAL A 119 -1.09 10.28 -3.29
N ALA A 120 -0.76 10.52 -4.57
CA ALA A 120 0.61 10.81 -4.98
C ALA A 120 1.17 12.08 -4.33
N ILE A 121 0.35 13.11 -4.12
CA ILE A 121 0.73 14.32 -3.38
C ILE A 121 1.07 13.96 -1.93
N PHE A 122 0.26 13.14 -1.24
CA PHE A 122 0.59 12.70 0.13
C PHE A 122 1.91 11.93 0.18
N PHE A 123 2.15 11.01 -0.74
CA PHE A 123 3.38 10.22 -0.79
C PHE A 123 4.61 11.08 -1.11
N ALA A 124 4.51 12.01 -2.05
CA ALA A 124 5.59 12.94 -2.37
C ALA A 124 5.86 13.93 -1.22
N LEU A 125 4.83 14.41 -0.53
CA LEU A 125 4.99 15.22 0.69
C LEU A 125 5.68 14.43 1.80
N SER A 126 5.33 13.15 1.97
CA SER A 126 5.96 12.25 2.93
C SER A 126 7.45 12.07 2.59
N GLY A 127 7.79 11.81 1.32
CA GLY A 127 9.17 11.75 0.85
C GLY A 127 9.96 13.03 1.16
N TYR A 128 9.41 14.19 0.80
CA TYR A 128 10.04 15.49 1.08
C TYR A 128 10.29 15.70 2.59
N LEU A 129 9.27 15.49 3.42
CA LEU A 129 9.36 15.67 4.87
C LEU A 129 10.35 14.70 5.52
N MET A 130 10.39 13.45 5.07
CA MET A 130 11.30 12.45 5.62
C MET A 130 12.75 12.75 5.23
N ALA A 131 13.00 13.28 4.03
CA ALA A 131 14.33 13.68 3.62
C ALA A 131 14.91 14.82 4.47
N GLU A 132 14.09 15.80 4.86
CA GLU A 132 14.49 16.85 5.80
C GLU A 132 14.67 16.32 7.23
N LEU A 133 13.78 15.42 7.67
CA LEU A 133 13.77 14.92 9.04
C LEU A 133 14.90 13.91 9.32
N ALA A 134 15.27 13.11 8.32
CA ALA A 134 16.29 12.07 8.43
C ALA A 134 17.68 12.61 8.80
N LEU A 135 17.99 13.85 8.41
CA LEU A 135 19.27 14.49 8.73
C LEU A 135 19.35 15.01 10.17
N ARG A 136 18.22 15.11 10.88
CA ARG A 136 18.10 15.80 12.17
C ARG A 136 17.63 14.90 13.31
N SER A 137 17.25 13.66 13.01
CA SER A 137 16.60 12.75 13.96
C SER A 137 17.42 11.49 14.16
N GLY A 138 17.55 11.04 15.41
CA GLY A 138 18.03 9.69 15.70
C GLY A 138 17.03 8.62 15.19
N PRO A 139 17.51 7.44 14.77
CA PRO A 139 16.68 6.45 14.07
C PRO A 139 15.49 5.99 14.92
N GLU A 140 15.69 5.68 16.20
CA GLU A 140 14.61 5.19 17.05
C GLU A 140 13.53 6.24 17.29
N ARG A 141 13.95 7.50 17.55
CA ARG A 141 13.02 8.61 17.74
C ARG A 141 12.25 8.92 16.46
N PHE A 142 12.92 8.86 15.32
CA PHE A 142 12.29 9.01 14.01
C PHE A 142 11.13 8.03 13.84
N LEU A 143 11.40 6.72 13.97
CA LEU A 143 10.36 5.71 13.74
C LEU A 143 9.25 5.81 14.79
N LEU A 144 9.60 5.99 16.07
CA LEU A 144 8.61 6.10 17.13
C LEU A 144 7.66 7.29 16.92
N HIS A 145 8.15 8.45 16.49
CA HIS A 145 7.31 9.61 16.15
C HIS A 145 6.37 9.34 14.99
N ARG A 146 6.78 8.50 14.03
CA ARG A 146 5.93 8.12 12.89
C ARG A 146 4.85 7.11 13.31
N LEU A 147 5.22 6.09 14.09
CA LEU A 147 4.27 5.09 14.59
C LEU A 147 3.21 5.73 15.49
N THR A 148 3.62 6.63 16.40
CA THR A 148 2.69 7.38 17.26
C THR A 148 1.82 8.39 16.51
N ARG A 149 2.21 8.78 15.28
CA ARG A 149 1.37 9.62 14.41
C ARG A 149 0.28 8.81 13.71
N ILE A 150 0.58 7.60 13.25
CA ILE A 150 -0.31 6.77 12.43
C ILE A 150 -1.25 5.92 13.30
N TYR A 151 -0.70 4.97 14.04
CA TYR A 151 -1.47 3.87 14.63
C TYR A 151 -2.60 4.29 15.58
N PRO A 152 -2.41 5.25 16.50
CA PRO A 152 -3.40 5.51 17.56
C PRO A 152 -4.77 5.91 17.01
N ILE A 153 -4.82 6.93 16.16
CA ILE A 153 -6.08 7.39 15.58
C ILE A 153 -6.61 6.40 14.53
N TYR A 154 -5.72 5.77 13.75
CA TYR A 154 -6.09 4.72 12.81
C TYR A 154 -6.84 3.56 13.47
N LEU A 155 -6.34 3.05 14.61
CA LEU A 155 -6.97 1.96 15.34
C LEU A 155 -8.31 2.40 15.96
N ILE A 156 -8.40 3.64 16.44
CA ILE A 156 -9.67 4.20 16.94
C ILE A 156 -10.71 4.25 15.81
N CYS A 157 -10.36 4.80 14.64
CA CYS A 157 -11.25 4.86 13.48
C CYS A 157 -11.64 3.46 12.99
N THR A 158 -10.71 2.51 12.96
CA THR A 158 -10.96 1.12 12.58
C THR A 158 -11.93 0.44 13.55
N ALA A 159 -11.71 0.59 14.85
CA ALA A 159 -12.60 0.05 15.88
C ALA A 159 -14.00 0.68 15.79
N ALA A 160 -14.07 2.00 15.62
CA ALA A 160 -15.33 2.72 15.44
C ALA A 160 -16.09 2.23 14.20
N PHE A 161 -15.42 2.05 13.06
CA PHE A 161 -16.03 1.46 11.87
C PHE A 161 -16.55 0.05 12.14
N CYS A 162 -15.76 -0.83 12.77
CA CYS A 162 -16.19 -2.19 13.05
C CYS A 162 -17.45 -2.21 13.93
N ALA A 163 -17.49 -1.38 14.97
CA ALA A 163 -18.66 -1.23 15.85
C ALA A 163 -19.90 -0.69 15.12
N LEU A 164 -19.70 0.24 14.18
CA LEU A 164 -20.78 0.88 13.42
C LEU A 164 -21.11 0.17 12.10
N SER A 165 -20.38 -0.88 11.74
CA SER A 165 -20.52 -1.56 10.44
C SER A 165 -21.94 -2.02 10.12
N PRO A 166 -22.78 -2.53 11.06
CA PRO A 166 -24.18 -2.86 10.73
C PRO A 166 -24.98 -1.64 10.26
N LEU A 167 -24.69 -0.46 10.81
CA LEU A 167 -25.35 0.80 10.42
C LEU A 167 -24.79 1.38 9.12
N ILE A 168 -23.51 1.13 8.81
CA ILE A 168 -22.82 1.70 7.64
C ILE A 168 -23.01 0.81 6.40
N ILE A 169 -22.79 -0.50 6.54
CA ILE A 169 -22.78 -1.48 5.43
C ILE A 169 -23.89 -2.55 5.55
N GLY A 170 -24.77 -2.45 6.54
CA GLY A 170 -25.90 -3.38 6.70
C GLY A 170 -25.55 -4.75 7.29
N SER A 171 -24.30 -4.98 7.69
CA SER A 171 -23.83 -6.23 8.28
C SER A 171 -22.64 -6.00 9.21
N ALA A 172 -22.41 -6.93 10.15
CA ALA A 172 -21.24 -6.88 11.02
C ALA A 172 -19.97 -7.18 10.21
N TYR A 173 -18.96 -6.32 10.34
CA TYR A 173 -17.64 -6.50 9.75
C TYR A 173 -16.63 -6.95 10.79
N THR A 174 -15.96 -8.07 10.53
CA THR A 174 -14.87 -8.58 11.38
C THR A 174 -13.54 -8.34 10.70
N PRO A 175 -12.66 -7.48 11.24
CA PRO A 175 -11.38 -7.17 10.62
C PRO A 175 -10.41 -8.36 10.73
N ARG A 176 -9.59 -8.55 9.69
CA ARG A 176 -8.45 -9.46 9.77
C ARG A 176 -7.35 -8.80 10.61
N LEU A 177 -7.06 -9.34 11.80
CA LEU A 177 -6.09 -8.75 12.74
C LEU A 177 -4.70 -8.48 12.13
N LEU A 178 -4.22 -9.35 11.25
CA LEU A 178 -2.94 -9.12 10.57
C LEU A 178 -3.01 -7.92 9.60
N ALA A 179 -4.16 -7.68 8.96
CA ALA A 179 -4.34 -6.53 8.08
C ALA A 179 -4.35 -5.21 8.88
N THR A 180 -4.87 -5.23 10.12
CA THR A 180 -4.85 -4.04 10.99
C THR A 180 -3.46 -3.64 11.49
N THR A 181 -2.44 -4.44 11.19
CA THR A 181 -1.05 -4.07 11.51
C THR A 181 -0.44 -3.15 10.46
N LEU A 182 -1.07 -2.94 9.29
CA LEU A 182 -0.49 -2.21 8.15
C LEU A 182 0.84 -2.79 7.61
N ILE A 183 1.27 -3.96 8.10
CA ILE A 183 2.46 -4.67 7.61
C ILE A 183 2.09 -5.39 6.30
N PRO A 184 2.96 -5.42 5.27
CA PRO A 184 2.65 -6.01 3.97
C PRO A 184 2.53 -7.54 4.03
N ILE A 185 1.30 -8.01 4.29
CA ILE A 185 0.93 -9.43 4.31
C ILE A 185 0.47 -9.97 2.94
N GLY A 186 0.51 -9.13 1.91
CA GLY A 186 -0.07 -9.38 0.58
C GLY A 186 -1.59 -9.24 0.59
N SER A 187 -2.28 -10.08 -0.20
CA SER A 187 -3.74 -9.96 -0.41
C SER A 187 -4.54 -9.93 0.92
N ALA A 188 -5.18 -8.80 1.18
CA ALA A 188 -5.95 -8.55 2.39
C ALA A 188 -7.12 -7.59 2.12
N SER A 189 -8.24 -7.84 2.80
CA SER A 189 -9.32 -6.86 2.92
C SER A 189 -9.06 -5.94 4.12
N TYR A 190 -9.37 -4.67 3.94
CA TYR A 190 -9.22 -3.65 4.97
C TYR A 190 -10.58 -3.10 5.39
N ALA A 191 -10.64 -2.55 6.60
CA ALA A 191 -11.89 -2.15 7.23
C ALA A 191 -12.41 -0.83 6.65
N LEU A 192 -11.54 0.16 6.50
CA LEU A 192 -11.87 1.50 6.01
C LEU A 192 -11.77 1.59 4.47
N GLY A 193 -11.23 0.57 3.80
CA GLY A 193 -11.07 0.50 2.34
C GLY A 193 -9.92 1.33 1.77
N ILE A 194 -9.14 2.01 2.62
CA ILE A 194 -8.12 3.00 2.25
C ILE A 194 -6.74 2.72 2.85
N GLU A 195 -6.66 1.73 3.75
CA GLU A 195 -5.46 1.39 4.53
C GLU A 195 -4.29 0.90 3.68
N TRP A 196 -4.56 0.49 2.43
CA TRP A 196 -3.53 0.08 1.49
C TRP A 196 -2.47 1.18 1.29
N THR A 197 -2.83 2.47 1.36
CA THR A 197 -1.86 3.57 1.28
C THR A 197 -0.99 3.68 2.54
N LEU A 198 -1.58 3.43 3.71
CA LEU A 198 -0.87 3.47 4.99
C LEU A 198 0.13 2.34 5.11
N LEU A 199 -0.15 1.18 4.49
CA LEU A 199 0.83 0.09 4.35
C LEU A 199 2.10 0.58 3.62
N PHE A 200 1.94 1.30 2.50
CA PHE A 200 3.09 1.86 1.79
C PHE A 200 3.83 2.87 2.68
N GLU A 201 3.11 3.76 3.35
CA GLU A 201 3.72 4.81 4.17
C GLU A 201 4.46 4.26 5.40
N VAL A 202 3.88 3.30 6.11
CA VAL A 202 4.53 2.62 7.23
C VAL A 202 5.77 1.86 6.77
N THR A 203 5.69 1.18 5.63
CA THR A 203 6.85 0.48 5.05
C THR A 203 7.95 1.45 4.62
N PHE A 204 7.57 2.59 4.02
CA PHE A 204 8.49 3.68 3.68
C PHE A 204 9.19 4.24 4.92
N TYR A 205 8.49 4.39 6.04
CA TYR A 205 9.11 4.83 7.29
C TYR A 205 10.08 3.80 7.87
N VAL A 206 9.77 2.50 7.77
CA VAL A 206 10.74 1.45 8.13
C VAL A 206 11.97 1.52 7.23
N PHE A 207 11.79 1.74 5.93
CA PHE A 207 12.89 1.93 5.00
C PHE A 207 13.77 3.13 5.36
N VAL A 208 13.18 4.32 5.58
CA VAL A 208 13.95 5.51 5.99
C VAL A 208 14.63 5.30 7.33
N PHE A 209 13.96 4.63 8.29
CA PHE A 209 14.58 4.23 9.55
C PHE A 209 15.84 3.41 9.33
N LEU A 210 15.81 2.40 8.46
CA LEU A 210 16.97 1.57 8.15
C LEU A 210 18.11 2.38 7.52
N VAL A 211 17.80 3.35 6.64
CA VAL A 211 18.80 4.25 6.06
C VAL A 211 19.46 5.14 7.12
N ILE A 212 18.68 5.70 8.05
CA ILE A 212 19.20 6.50 9.17
C ILE A 212 20.05 5.62 10.10
N TRP A 213 19.55 4.43 10.44
CA TRP A 213 20.24 3.47 11.31
C TRP A 213 21.57 3.01 10.71
N ALA A 214 21.65 2.87 9.39
CA ALA A 214 22.89 2.57 8.66
C ALA A 214 23.84 3.78 8.50
N GLY A 215 23.50 4.96 9.03
CA GLY A 215 24.30 6.18 8.89
C GLY A 215 24.27 6.81 7.49
N ALA A 216 23.37 6.36 6.61
CA ALA A 216 23.31 6.74 5.20
C ALA A 216 22.28 7.87 4.90
N ALA A 217 21.83 8.62 5.92
CA ALA A 217 20.83 9.69 5.76
C ALA A 217 21.22 10.76 4.72
N ARG A 218 22.52 11.03 4.54
CA ARG A 218 23.01 11.97 3.51
C ARG A 218 22.89 11.43 2.08
N ALA A 219 22.87 10.11 1.92
CA ALA A 219 22.71 9.44 0.62
C ALA A 219 21.24 9.29 0.22
N LEU A 220 20.28 9.74 1.03
CA LEU A 220 18.86 9.48 0.81
C LEU A 220 18.33 10.00 -0.54
N ALA A 221 18.87 11.12 -1.05
CA ALA A 221 18.55 11.60 -2.39
C ALA A 221 19.09 10.68 -3.50
N ALA A 222 20.34 10.19 -3.38
CA ALA A 222 20.90 9.22 -4.33
C ALA A 222 20.16 7.88 -4.29
N ILE A 223 19.79 7.43 -3.08
CA ILE A 223 18.95 6.25 -2.88
C ILE A 223 17.56 6.46 -3.51
N GLY A 224 16.94 7.64 -3.31
CA GLY A 224 15.67 8.00 -3.94
C GLY A 224 15.75 7.99 -5.47
N LEU A 225 16.86 8.47 -6.05
CA LEU A 225 17.08 8.44 -7.50
C LEU A 225 17.21 7.00 -8.01
N ALA A 226 18.03 6.19 -7.34
CA ALA A 226 18.19 4.78 -7.68
C ALA A 226 16.86 4.01 -7.55
N TRP A 227 16.06 4.34 -6.53
CA TRP A 227 14.75 3.73 -6.33
C TRP A 227 13.74 4.16 -7.40
N LEU A 228 13.73 5.43 -7.80
CA LEU A 228 12.91 5.89 -8.91
C LEU A 228 13.30 5.17 -10.21
N ALA A 229 14.61 5.03 -10.49
CA ALA A 229 15.08 4.27 -11.65
C ALA A 229 14.63 2.81 -11.60
N LEU A 230 14.67 2.17 -10.41
CA LEU A 230 14.17 0.82 -10.20
C LEU A 230 12.67 0.70 -10.50
N VAL A 231 11.86 1.64 -10.01
CA VAL A 231 10.40 1.67 -10.25
C VAL A 231 10.08 1.90 -11.74
N VAL A 232 10.84 2.76 -12.42
CA VAL A 232 10.65 2.97 -13.87
C VAL A 232 11.06 1.72 -14.66
N ALA A 233 12.18 1.09 -14.30
CA ALA A 233 12.62 -0.16 -14.93
C ALA A 233 11.61 -1.30 -14.72
N SER A 234 10.99 -1.39 -13.54
CA SER A 234 10.04 -2.47 -13.23
C SER A 234 8.79 -2.43 -14.11
N LEU A 235 8.40 -1.28 -14.65
CA LEU A 235 7.27 -1.14 -15.59
C LEU A 235 7.47 -1.96 -16.89
N TRP A 236 8.73 -2.21 -17.26
CA TRP A 236 9.10 -2.97 -18.45
C TRP A 236 9.57 -4.39 -18.14
N LEU A 237 10.08 -4.62 -16.93
CA LEU A 237 10.71 -5.89 -16.54
C LEU A 237 9.76 -6.85 -15.82
N LEU A 238 8.67 -6.35 -15.23
CA LEU A 238 7.75 -7.15 -14.42
C LEU A 238 6.32 -7.11 -14.96
N PRO A 239 5.48 -8.12 -14.67
CA PRO A 239 4.07 -8.11 -15.03
C PRO A 239 3.32 -6.89 -14.46
N ARG A 240 2.44 -6.29 -15.27
CA ARG A 240 1.64 -5.11 -14.88
C ARG A 240 0.87 -5.28 -13.57
N PRO A 241 0.23 -6.43 -13.27
CA PRO A 241 -0.47 -6.63 -12.00
C PRO A 241 0.46 -6.56 -10.78
N ASP A 242 1.70 -7.03 -10.92
CA ASP A 242 2.68 -7.08 -9.81
C ASP A 242 3.17 -5.68 -9.43
N VAL A 243 3.35 -4.80 -10.42
CA VAL A 243 3.79 -3.41 -10.18
C VAL A 243 2.64 -2.46 -9.83
N ALA A 244 1.39 -2.81 -10.11
CA ALA A 244 0.21 -1.98 -9.89
C ALA A 244 -0.66 -2.41 -8.69
N THR A 245 -0.38 -3.55 -8.06
CA THR A 245 -1.17 -4.07 -6.93
C THR A 245 -1.28 -3.04 -5.79
N LEU A 246 -2.44 -3.01 -5.12
CA LEU A 246 -2.70 -2.14 -3.97
C LEU A 246 -2.16 -2.73 -2.67
N THR A 247 -2.06 -4.05 -2.59
CA THR A 247 -1.64 -4.78 -1.37
C THR A 247 -0.44 -5.68 -1.68
N PRO A 248 0.71 -5.12 -2.09
CA PRO A 248 1.87 -5.93 -2.43
C PRO A 248 2.40 -6.67 -1.19
N PRO A 249 2.80 -7.94 -1.32
CA PRO A 249 3.69 -8.57 -0.35
C PRO A 249 5.05 -7.84 -0.34
N LEU A 250 5.83 -8.03 0.73
CA LEU A 250 7.08 -7.28 0.95
C LEU A 250 8.05 -7.35 -0.24
N TYR A 251 8.15 -8.49 -0.92
CA TYR A 251 9.10 -8.67 -2.04
C TYR A 251 8.72 -7.90 -3.31
N LEU A 252 7.44 -7.57 -3.53
CA LEU A 252 7.00 -6.75 -4.67
C LEU A 252 7.02 -5.26 -4.35
N LEU A 253 7.00 -4.90 -3.07
CA LEU A 253 6.84 -3.53 -2.62
C LEU A 253 7.92 -2.60 -3.22
N PRO A 254 9.23 -2.92 -3.24
CA PRO A 254 10.25 -2.04 -3.84
C PRO A 254 10.02 -1.69 -5.31
N PHE A 255 9.32 -2.55 -6.05
CA PHE A 255 9.07 -2.40 -7.49
C PHE A 255 7.71 -1.78 -7.82
N ASN A 256 6.85 -1.58 -6.82
CA ASN A 256 5.49 -1.09 -7.03
C ASN A 256 5.50 0.38 -7.48
N ALA A 257 4.73 0.69 -8.51
CA ALA A 257 4.67 2.01 -9.13
C ALA A 257 4.25 3.13 -8.16
N ALA A 258 3.46 2.81 -7.12
CA ALA A 258 3.04 3.79 -6.12
C ALA A 258 4.23 4.40 -5.35
N ASN A 259 5.33 3.65 -5.22
CA ASN A 259 6.53 4.13 -4.55
C ASN A 259 7.30 5.20 -5.32
N GLY A 260 7.02 5.36 -6.62
CA GLY A 260 7.58 6.44 -7.42
C GLY A 260 7.35 7.82 -6.79
N ALA A 261 6.18 8.04 -6.18
CA ALA A 261 5.86 9.30 -5.50
C ALA A 261 6.74 9.56 -4.27
N PHE A 262 6.98 8.55 -3.42
CA PHE A 262 7.92 8.67 -2.29
C PHE A 262 9.34 8.97 -2.78
N ALA A 263 9.80 8.23 -3.79
CA ALA A 263 11.11 8.40 -4.39
C ALA A 263 11.30 9.81 -4.98
N CYS A 264 10.32 10.32 -5.75
CA CYS A 264 10.32 11.70 -6.24
C CYS A 264 10.33 12.73 -5.10
N GLY A 265 9.56 12.49 -4.02
CA GLY A 265 9.56 13.35 -2.84
C GLY A 265 10.94 13.46 -2.16
N LEU A 266 11.69 12.36 -2.07
CA LEU A 266 13.06 12.34 -1.52
C LEU A 266 14.04 13.24 -2.31
N LEU A 267 13.78 13.47 -3.60
CA LEU A 267 14.63 14.28 -4.49
C LEU A 267 14.39 15.78 -4.35
N VAL A 268 13.20 16.19 -3.87
CA VAL A 268 12.78 17.60 -3.81
C VAL A 268 13.79 18.49 -3.07
N PRO A 269 14.29 18.15 -1.86
CA PRO A 269 15.24 19.02 -1.15
C PRO A 269 16.55 19.25 -1.92
N THR A 270 17.05 18.22 -2.62
CA THR A 270 18.28 18.31 -3.42
C THR A 270 18.02 19.11 -4.70
N LEU A 271 16.92 18.83 -5.40
CA LEU A 271 16.53 19.56 -6.61
C LEU A 271 16.44 21.08 -6.33
N MET A 272 15.80 21.44 -5.22
CA MET A 272 15.61 22.84 -4.82
C MET A 272 16.91 23.57 -4.43
N ARG A 273 18.02 22.87 -4.20
CA ARG A 273 19.33 23.50 -3.98
C ARG A 273 19.99 23.96 -5.28
N HIS A 274 19.64 23.32 -6.40
CA HIS A 274 20.26 23.57 -7.70
C HIS A 274 19.36 24.33 -8.65
N VAL A 275 18.04 24.16 -8.54
CA VAL A 275 17.07 24.71 -9.49
C VAL A 275 15.91 25.36 -8.74
N ARG A 276 15.50 26.55 -9.19
CA ARG A 276 14.21 27.13 -8.81
C ARG A 276 13.15 26.65 -9.78
N VAL A 277 12.18 25.89 -9.27
CA VAL A 277 11.09 25.39 -10.09
C VAL A 277 10.09 26.53 -10.33
N PRO A 278 9.71 26.84 -11.59
CA PRO A 278 8.84 27.97 -11.89
C PRO A 278 7.39 27.70 -11.43
N TRP A 279 6.62 28.77 -11.18
CA TRP A 279 5.24 28.65 -10.71
C TRP A 279 4.29 27.85 -11.64
N PRO A 280 4.43 27.85 -12.99
CA PRO A 280 3.56 27.05 -13.85
C PRO A 280 3.71 25.54 -13.63
N ALA A 281 4.81 25.08 -13.04
CA ALA A 281 4.98 23.68 -12.67
C ALA A 281 3.95 23.22 -11.61
N ALA A 282 3.31 24.14 -10.88
CA ALA A 282 2.18 23.83 -10.01
C ALA A 282 0.96 23.30 -10.79
N LEU A 283 0.86 23.57 -12.10
CA LEU A 283 -0.20 23.05 -12.98
C LEU A 283 0.12 21.65 -13.53
N ALA A 284 1.32 21.11 -13.28
CA ALA A 284 1.73 19.81 -13.82
C ALA A 284 0.79 18.65 -13.45
N PRO A 285 0.26 18.53 -12.21
CA PRO A 285 -0.71 17.50 -11.88
C PRO A 285 -2.02 17.62 -12.66
N LEU A 286 -2.47 18.84 -12.96
CA LEU A 286 -3.67 19.07 -13.77
C LEU A 286 -3.44 18.67 -15.23
N ALA A 287 -2.28 19.02 -15.78
CA ALA A 287 -1.89 18.58 -17.13
C ALA A 287 -1.77 17.05 -17.21
N ALA A 288 -1.15 16.41 -16.21
CA ALA A 288 -1.06 14.95 -16.14
C ALA A 288 -2.44 14.29 -16.00
N LEU A 289 -3.34 14.86 -15.21
CA LEU A 289 -4.72 14.38 -15.10
C LEU A 289 -5.44 14.43 -16.45
N ALA A 290 -5.22 15.48 -17.26
CA ALA A 290 -5.85 15.60 -18.57
C ALA A 290 -5.40 14.52 -19.57
N VAL A 291 -4.15 14.03 -19.48
CA VAL A 291 -3.60 13.01 -20.39
C VAL A 291 -3.57 11.60 -19.80
N SER A 292 -4.01 11.44 -18.56
CA SER A 292 -3.94 10.19 -17.80
C SER A 292 -4.69 9.02 -18.46
N GLY A 293 -5.66 9.29 -19.35
CA GLY A 293 -6.38 8.27 -20.10
C GLY A 293 -5.57 7.55 -21.18
N TYR A 294 -4.39 8.06 -21.53
CA TYR A 294 -3.48 7.41 -22.48
C TYR A 294 -2.51 6.40 -21.82
N PHE A 295 -2.58 6.25 -20.50
CA PHE A 295 -1.63 5.47 -19.73
C PHE A 295 -2.35 4.46 -18.84
N ASP A 296 -1.71 3.31 -18.59
CA ASP A 296 -2.20 2.35 -17.61
C ASP A 296 -2.00 2.88 -16.17
N LEU A 297 -2.55 2.17 -15.18
CA LEU A 297 -2.50 2.55 -13.77
C LEU A 297 -1.07 2.69 -13.24
N ALA A 298 -0.14 1.84 -13.67
CA ALA A 298 1.23 1.84 -13.16
C ALA A 298 2.00 3.10 -13.64
N GLU A 299 1.94 3.42 -14.92
CA GLU A 299 2.50 4.62 -15.52
C GLU A 299 1.89 5.87 -14.89
N ASN A 300 0.56 5.91 -14.75
CA ASN A 300 -0.13 7.03 -14.12
C ASN A 300 0.33 7.26 -12.67
N ARG A 301 0.65 6.22 -11.90
CA ARG A 301 1.22 6.37 -10.54
C ARG A 301 2.59 7.05 -10.56
N VAL A 302 3.45 6.68 -11.49
CA VAL A 302 4.78 7.29 -11.63
C VAL A 302 4.66 8.75 -12.09
N ILE A 303 3.84 9.02 -13.11
CA ILE A 303 3.56 10.38 -13.61
C ILE A 303 2.98 11.25 -12.49
N ALA A 304 2.02 10.73 -11.71
CA ALA A 304 1.45 11.43 -10.57
C ALA A 304 2.51 11.74 -9.50
N GLY A 305 3.47 10.83 -9.26
CA GLY A 305 4.59 11.05 -8.35
C GLY A 305 5.52 12.18 -8.80
N VAL A 306 5.93 12.17 -10.08
CA VAL A 306 6.80 13.21 -10.67
C VAL A 306 6.12 14.58 -10.62
N THR A 307 4.87 14.64 -11.06
CA THR A 307 4.11 15.91 -11.09
C THR A 307 3.78 16.43 -9.68
N SER A 308 3.59 15.54 -8.71
CA SER A 308 3.43 15.92 -7.29
C SER A 308 4.72 16.51 -6.72
N ALA A 309 5.89 15.95 -7.05
CA ALA A 309 7.17 16.51 -6.63
C ALA A 309 7.42 17.89 -7.28
N ALA A 310 7.05 18.07 -8.55
CA ALA A 310 7.09 19.37 -9.21
C ALA A 310 6.16 20.40 -8.55
N LEU A 311 4.93 20.00 -8.20
CA LEU A 311 3.98 20.82 -7.44
C LEU A 311 4.57 21.27 -6.10
N ILE A 312 5.13 20.35 -5.31
CA ILE A 312 5.74 20.65 -4.01
C ILE A 312 6.94 21.59 -4.19
N ALA A 313 7.85 21.30 -5.13
CA ALA A 313 9.01 22.13 -5.37
C ALA A 313 8.62 23.55 -5.83
N SER A 314 7.58 23.67 -6.66
CA SER A 314 7.03 24.96 -7.09
C SER A 314 6.42 25.73 -5.92
N ALA A 315 5.55 25.10 -5.13
CA ALA A 315 4.89 25.70 -3.96
C ALA A 315 5.88 26.15 -2.87
N LEU A 316 7.05 25.52 -2.78
CA LEU A 316 8.11 25.91 -1.85
C LEU A 316 9.08 26.97 -2.42
N SER A 317 9.14 27.10 -3.74
CA SER A 317 9.99 28.10 -4.44
C SER A 317 9.31 29.46 -4.55
N TRP A 318 7.98 29.49 -4.55
CA TRP A 318 7.18 30.70 -4.72
C TRP A 318 6.32 30.94 -3.48
N ARG A 319 6.25 32.19 -3.03
CA ARG A 319 5.27 32.55 -2.00
C ARG A 319 3.90 32.55 -2.65
N VAL A 320 3.00 31.75 -2.12
CA VAL A 320 1.57 31.91 -2.41
C VAL A 320 1.19 33.30 -1.86
N GLU A 321 0.78 34.20 -2.76
CA GLU A 321 0.19 35.48 -2.35
C GLU A 321 -0.93 35.20 -1.36
N THR A 322 -1.10 36.08 -0.36
CA THR A 322 -2.01 35.84 0.75
C THR A 322 -3.42 35.58 0.22
N LEU A 323 -3.87 34.33 0.34
CA LEU A 323 -5.26 33.96 0.12
C LEU A 323 -6.16 34.85 0.99
N PRO A 324 -7.43 35.08 0.60
CA PRO A 324 -8.39 35.72 1.48
C PRO A 324 -8.37 35.05 2.87
N ALA A 325 -8.36 35.86 3.94
CA ALA A 325 -8.08 35.37 5.29
C ALA A 325 -8.99 34.20 5.73
N ALA A 326 -10.24 34.18 5.26
CA ALA A 326 -11.17 33.08 5.50
C ALA A 326 -10.72 31.77 4.82
N LEU A 327 -10.32 31.84 3.55
CA LEU A 327 -9.83 30.70 2.77
C LEU A 327 -8.51 30.17 3.33
N GLN A 328 -7.58 31.05 3.70
CA GLN A 328 -6.34 30.67 4.38
C GLN A 328 -6.65 29.85 5.65
N ARG A 329 -7.50 30.36 6.54
CA ARG A 329 -7.88 29.64 7.76
C ARG A 329 -8.54 28.29 7.47
N ALA A 330 -9.39 28.22 6.43
CA ALA A 330 -10.04 26.99 6.03
C ALA A 330 -9.02 25.95 5.52
N MET A 331 -8.12 26.35 4.62
CA MET A 331 -7.08 25.48 4.07
C MET A 331 -6.10 24.98 5.15
N LEU A 332 -5.70 25.83 6.09
CA LEU A 332 -4.86 25.40 7.22
C LEU A 332 -5.57 24.35 8.09
N LYS A 333 -6.84 24.59 8.43
CA LYS A 333 -7.64 23.62 9.22
C LYS A 333 -7.82 22.29 8.50
N LEU A 334 -8.06 22.32 7.19
CA LEU A 334 -8.18 21.12 6.36
C LEU A 334 -6.84 20.36 6.24
N GLY A 335 -5.73 21.08 6.08
CA GLY A 335 -4.39 20.50 6.03
C GLY A 335 -4.00 19.80 7.34
N ASP A 336 -4.30 20.45 8.47
CA ASP A 336 -4.06 19.90 9.81
C ASP A 336 -4.90 18.63 10.06
N ALA A 337 -6.17 18.65 9.67
CA ALA A 337 -7.09 17.52 9.81
C ALA A 337 -6.98 16.48 8.67
N SER A 338 -6.09 16.67 7.70
CA SER A 338 -6.11 15.91 6.44
C SER A 338 -5.98 14.39 6.66
N TYR A 339 -5.24 13.98 7.69
CA TYR A 339 -5.08 12.57 8.03
C TYR A 339 -6.35 11.96 8.63
N ALA A 340 -7.03 12.69 9.52
CA ALA A 340 -8.31 12.26 10.08
C ALA A 340 -9.41 12.22 9.01
N ILE A 341 -9.48 13.22 8.13
CA ILE A 341 -10.37 13.23 6.95
C ILE A 341 -10.10 11.99 6.10
N TYR A 342 -8.83 11.70 5.81
CA TYR A 342 -8.45 10.51 5.05
C TYR A 342 -8.90 9.19 5.69
N LEU A 343 -8.87 9.06 7.01
CA LEU A 343 -9.31 7.83 7.68
C LEU A 343 -10.83 7.61 7.64
N VAL A 344 -11.62 8.67 7.79
CA VAL A 344 -13.06 8.53 8.02
C VAL A 344 -13.92 8.75 6.78
N HIS A 345 -13.37 9.34 5.71
CA HIS A 345 -14.19 9.75 4.56
C HIS A 345 -14.97 8.60 3.93
N VAL A 346 -14.37 7.44 3.66
CA VAL A 346 -15.08 6.30 3.05
C VAL A 346 -16.22 5.80 3.95
N PRO A 347 -16.01 5.43 5.22
CA PRO A 347 -17.09 5.07 6.13
C PRO A 347 -18.23 6.09 6.19
N VAL A 348 -17.89 7.38 6.26
CA VAL A 348 -18.88 8.46 6.35
C VAL A 348 -19.65 8.62 5.04
N ILE A 349 -18.97 8.53 3.88
CA ILE A 349 -19.61 8.59 2.55
C ILE A 349 -20.57 7.41 2.37
N VAL A 350 -20.13 6.19 2.70
CA VAL A 350 -20.97 4.99 2.57
C VAL A 350 -22.17 5.07 3.50
N ALA A 351 -21.98 5.52 4.75
CA ALA A 351 -23.08 5.77 5.67
C ALA A 351 -24.03 6.84 5.11
N ALA A 352 -23.51 7.95 4.59
CA ALA A 352 -24.32 9.02 4.04
C ALA A 352 -25.24 8.50 2.94
N TYR A 353 -24.74 7.72 1.97
CA TYR A 353 -25.58 7.19 0.90
C TYR A 353 -26.56 6.11 1.33
N ARG A 354 -26.24 5.36 2.38
CA ARG A 354 -27.17 4.39 2.96
C ARG A 354 -28.40 5.05 3.59
N TRP A 355 -28.23 6.23 4.19
CA TRP A 355 -29.30 6.93 4.89
C TRP A 355 -29.92 8.08 4.07
N LEU A 356 -29.29 8.49 2.97
CA LEU A 356 -29.79 9.55 2.11
C LEU A 356 -30.87 9.02 1.15
N PRO A 357 -32.10 9.58 1.18
CA PRO A 357 -33.19 9.14 0.30
C PRO A 357 -32.83 9.18 -1.18
N GLU A 358 -33.28 8.20 -1.96
CA GLU A 358 -33.01 8.09 -3.41
C GLU A 358 -33.59 9.27 -4.20
N VAL A 359 -34.64 9.94 -3.68
CA VAL A 359 -35.23 11.15 -4.28
C VAL A 359 -34.26 12.34 -4.37
N VAL A 360 -33.18 12.34 -3.57
CA VAL A 360 -32.18 13.42 -3.63
C VAL A 360 -31.39 13.31 -4.94
N PRO A 361 -31.30 14.37 -5.77
CA PRO A 361 -30.54 14.31 -7.02
C PRO A 361 -29.05 14.04 -6.80
N LEU A 362 -28.37 13.53 -7.83
CA LEU A 362 -26.97 13.08 -7.74
C LEU A 362 -25.99 14.17 -7.27
N GLY A 363 -26.08 15.38 -7.82
CA GLY A 363 -25.21 16.50 -7.44
C GLY A 363 -25.31 16.88 -5.95
N PRO A 364 -26.52 17.19 -5.44
CA PRO A 364 -26.75 17.40 -4.02
C PRO A 364 -26.32 16.22 -3.14
N ALA A 365 -26.58 14.98 -3.57
CA ALA A 365 -26.16 13.80 -2.82
C ALA A 365 -24.63 13.72 -2.67
N TRP A 366 -23.90 13.94 -3.76
CA TRP A 366 -22.44 14.02 -3.77
C TRP A 366 -21.92 15.14 -2.85
N ALA A 367 -22.55 16.32 -2.91
CA ALA A 367 -22.15 17.48 -2.10
C ALA A 367 -22.38 17.20 -0.60
N VAL A 368 -23.51 16.62 -0.24
CA VAL A 368 -23.85 16.26 1.15
C VAL A 368 -22.86 15.22 1.69
N ALA A 369 -22.60 14.13 0.96
CA ALA A 369 -21.65 13.11 1.39
C ALA A 369 -20.23 13.67 1.55
N SER A 370 -19.78 14.52 0.61
CA SER A 370 -18.48 15.18 0.68
C SER A 370 -18.38 16.13 1.87
N ALA A 371 -19.41 16.95 2.10
CA ALA A 371 -19.47 17.89 3.22
C ALA A 371 -19.49 17.16 4.57
N LEU A 372 -20.26 16.07 4.69
CA LEU A 372 -20.30 15.22 5.88
C LEU A 372 -18.93 14.60 6.17
N ALA A 373 -18.27 14.03 5.15
CA ALA A 373 -16.94 13.45 5.29
C ALA A 373 -15.91 14.48 5.80
N VAL A 374 -15.93 15.70 5.25
CA VAL A 374 -15.06 16.79 5.70
C VAL A 374 -15.42 17.24 7.11
N ALA A 375 -16.71 17.42 7.43
CA ALA A 375 -17.15 17.87 8.75
C ALA A 375 -16.78 16.88 9.87
N VAL A 376 -17.07 15.59 9.65
CA VAL A 376 -16.67 14.51 10.58
C VAL A 376 -15.15 14.42 10.68
N GLY A 377 -14.44 14.50 9.55
CA GLY A 377 -12.98 14.49 9.51
C GLY A 377 -12.35 15.66 10.27
N LEU A 378 -12.93 16.86 10.21
CA LEU A 378 -12.50 18.02 11.00
C LEU A 378 -12.72 17.81 12.51
N ALA A 379 -13.84 17.19 12.89
CA ALA A 379 -14.13 16.86 14.29
C ALA A 379 -13.12 15.82 14.82
N VAL A 380 -12.91 14.72 14.09
CA VAL A 380 -11.93 13.68 14.41
C VAL A 380 -10.50 14.23 14.35
N GLY A 381 -10.22 15.19 13.48
CA GLY A 381 -8.92 15.87 13.38
C GLY A 381 -8.50 16.58 14.67
N ARG A 382 -9.44 17.13 15.43
CA ARG A 382 -9.15 17.72 16.75
C ARG A 382 -8.68 16.66 17.75
N LEU A 383 -9.34 15.50 17.75
CA LEU A 383 -8.96 14.35 18.56
C LEU A 383 -7.57 13.82 18.15
N ASP A 384 -7.35 13.64 16.85
CA ASP A 384 -6.07 13.21 16.28
C ASP A 384 -4.90 14.08 16.74
N ILE A 385 -5.00 15.40 16.54
CA ILE A 385 -3.92 16.34 16.89
C ILE A 385 -3.69 16.38 18.41
N GLY A 386 -4.75 16.29 19.22
CA GLY A 386 -4.63 16.19 20.67
C GLY A 386 -3.90 14.91 21.11
N LEU A 387 -4.31 13.77 20.56
CA LEU A 387 -3.75 12.45 20.82
C LEU A 387 -2.28 12.39 20.41
N TYR A 388 -1.94 12.84 19.20
CA TYR A 388 -0.57 12.90 18.71
C TYR A 388 0.32 13.77 19.60
N ARG A 389 -0.13 14.97 20.02
CA ARG A 389 0.66 15.83 20.93
C ARG A 389 0.92 15.16 22.27
N ARG A 390 -0.01 14.38 22.80
CA ARG A 390 0.18 13.61 24.05
C ARG A 390 1.19 12.48 23.84
N LEU A 391 1.00 11.68 22.79
CA LEU A 391 1.85 10.52 22.52
C LEU A 391 3.26 10.91 22.07
N LYS A 392 3.41 12.02 21.35
CA LYS A 392 4.72 12.58 21.02
C LYS A 392 5.49 12.99 22.27
N ARG A 393 4.85 13.68 23.23
CA ARG A 393 5.50 14.04 24.52
C ARG A 393 5.93 12.80 25.31
N TRP A 394 5.08 11.77 25.33
CA TRP A 394 5.43 10.48 25.93
C TRP A 394 6.64 9.86 25.23
N ALA A 395 6.65 9.79 23.90
CA ALA A 395 7.75 9.26 23.10
C ALA A 395 9.05 10.04 23.31
N ASP A 396 8.98 11.37 23.43
CA ASP A 396 10.14 12.24 23.68
C ASP A 396 10.76 12.02 25.06
N GLY A 397 9.94 11.62 26.04
CA GLY A 397 10.35 11.33 27.42
C GLY A 397 10.92 9.93 27.64
N LEU A 398 10.86 9.03 26.66
CA LEU A 398 11.44 7.69 26.79
C LEU A 398 12.98 7.75 26.87
N ARG A 399 13.56 6.96 27.77
CA ARG A 399 15.01 6.74 27.83
C ARG A 399 15.46 5.97 26.59
N ALA A 400 16.72 6.15 26.17
CA ALA A 400 17.25 5.49 24.98
C ALA A 400 17.11 3.95 24.97
N PRO A 401 17.31 3.20 26.08
CA PRO A 401 17.04 1.76 26.12
C PRO A 401 15.56 1.41 25.88
N GLN A 402 14.63 2.21 26.41
CA GLN A 402 13.19 1.98 26.25
C GLN A 402 12.76 2.25 24.79
N ALA A 403 13.22 3.36 24.21
CA ALA A 403 12.95 3.67 22.80
C ALA A 403 13.49 2.57 21.86
N ARG A 404 14.71 2.09 22.11
CA ARG A 404 15.30 0.95 21.38
C ARG A 404 14.49 -0.32 21.53
N ALA A 405 14.01 -0.64 22.74
CA ALA A 405 13.19 -1.83 22.97
C ALA A 405 11.85 -1.77 22.21
N PHE A 406 11.15 -0.62 22.25
CA PHE A 406 9.90 -0.43 21.50
C PHE A 406 10.09 -0.56 19.99
N VAL A 407 11.10 0.14 19.46
CA VAL A 407 11.41 0.10 18.03
C VAL A 407 11.89 -1.29 17.62
N GLY A 408 12.74 -1.94 18.41
CA GLY A 408 13.21 -3.30 18.16
C GLY A 408 12.07 -4.31 18.13
N ALA A 409 11.12 -4.23 19.08
CA ALA A 409 9.94 -5.08 19.09
C ALA A 409 9.06 -4.87 17.85
N TYR A 410 8.85 -3.62 17.45
CA TYR A 410 8.10 -3.30 16.24
C TYR A 410 8.78 -3.84 14.97
N ILE A 411 10.09 -3.63 14.83
CA ILE A 411 10.86 -4.13 13.67
C ILE A 411 10.85 -5.66 13.64
N ALA A 412 10.99 -6.33 14.77
CA ALA A 412 10.88 -7.78 14.85
C ALA A 412 9.50 -8.27 14.38
N ALA A 413 8.42 -7.65 14.86
CA ALA A 413 7.06 -7.96 14.42
C ALA A 413 6.87 -7.68 12.92
N PHE A 414 7.40 -6.55 12.42
CA PHE A 414 7.37 -6.19 11.00
C PHE A 414 8.01 -7.27 10.14
N VAL A 415 9.23 -7.70 10.48
CA VAL A 415 9.95 -8.74 9.74
C VAL A 415 9.18 -10.05 9.76
N VAL A 416 8.76 -10.53 10.94
CA VAL A 416 8.05 -11.81 11.09
C VAL A 416 6.75 -11.83 10.29
N ILE A 417 5.93 -10.79 10.43
CA ILE A 417 4.61 -10.72 9.78
C ILE A 417 4.76 -10.53 8.27
N ALA A 418 5.66 -9.66 7.81
CA ALA A 418 5.90 -9.41 6.40
C ALA A 418 6.51 -10.63 5.69
N SER A 419 7.44 -11.34 6.34
CA SER A 419 8.01 -12.59 5.83
C SER A 419 6.96 -13.69 5.77
N TYR A 420 6.15 -13.87 6.82
CA TYR A 420 5.04 -14.82 6.81
C TYR A 420 4.07 -14.54 5.65
N GLY A 421 3.63 -13.29 5.52
CA GLY A 421 2.75 -12.88 4.42
C GLY A 421 3.38 -13.13 3.04
N SER A 422 4.66 -12.79 2.87
CA SER A 422 5.37 -13.02 1.61
C SER A 422 5.45 -14.51 1.24
N VAL A 423 5.75 -15.39 2.21
CA VAL A 423 5.78 -16.84 1.99
C VAL A 423 4.39 -17.36 1.62
N VAL A 424 3.34 -16.91 2.31
CA VAL A 424 1.96 -17.32 1.99
C VAL A 424 1.57 -16.87 0.58
N ASN A 425 1.90 -15.66 0.16
CA ASN A 425 1.61 -15.18 -1.19
C ASN A 425 2.42 -15.92 -2.26
N LEU A 426 3.67 -16.28 -1.97
CA LEU A 426 4.48 -17.07 -2.91
C LEU A 426 3.91 -18.48 -3.11
N ILE A 427 3.47 -19.13 -2.02
CA ILE A 427 2.77 -20.42 -2.09
C ILE A 427 1.48 -20.28 -2.89
N GLU A 428 0.67 -19.26 -2.61
CA GLU A 428 -0.60 -19.03 -3.30
C GLU A 428 -0.41 -18.71 -4.79
N SER A 429 0.62 -17.94 -5.14
CA SER A 429 0.98 -17.66 -6.54
C SER A 429 1.40 -18.92 -7.28
N ARG A 430 2.28 -19.75 -6.67
CA ARG A 430 2.68 -21.04 -7.23
C ARG A 430 1.49 -21.99 -7.40
N ASP A 431 0.64 -22.08 -6.38
CA ASP A 431 -0.57 -22.90 -6.40
C ASP A 431 -1.53 -22.44 -7.52
N THR A 432 -1.69 -21.12 -7.68
CA THR A 432 -2.52 -20.54 -8.75
C THR A 432 -1.95 -20.88 -10.13
N ALA A 433 -0.63 -20.75 -10.32
CA ALA A 433 0.04 -21.09 -11.58
C ALA A 433 -0.06 -22.59 -11.90
N ALA A 434 0.09 -23.46 -10.91
CA ALA A 434 -0.05 -24.91 -11.09
C ALA A 434 -1.47 -25.30 -11.51
N ALA A 435 -2.49 -24.71 -10.87
CA ALA A 435 -3.88 -24.95 -11.22
C ALA A 435 -4.26 -24.36 -12.59
N ALA A 436 -3.72 -23.18 -12.95
CA ALA A 436 -3.89 -22.60 -14.28
C ALA A 436 -3.28 -23.49 -15.37
N ALA A 437 -2.05 -24.00 -15.17
CA ALA A 437 -1.43 -24.93 -16.11
C ALA A 437 -2.22 -26.25 -16.27
N ALA A 438 -2.85 -26.73 -15.19
CA ALA A 438 -3.73 -27.89 -15.25
C ALA A 438 -4.93 -27.64 -16.17
N LEU A 439 -5.51 -26.45 -16.07
CA LEU A 439 -6.64 -25.98 -16.86
C LEU A 439 -6.24 -25.76 -18.33
N ASP A 440 -5.13 -25.07 -18.58
CA ASP A 440 -4.62 -24.81 -19.94
C ASP A 440 -4.36 -26.12 -20.71
N GLY A 441 -3.90 -27.15 -19.99
CA GLY A 441 -3.70 -28.46 -20.58
C GLY A 441 -4.98 -29.20 -21.00
N LEU A 442 -6.18 -28.69 -20.70
CA LEU A 442 -7.45 -29.22 -21.22
C LEU A 442 -7.74 -28.75 -22.66
N GLY A 443 -7.05 -27.71 -23.13
CA GLY A 443 -7.39 -27.03 -24.38
C GLY A 443 -8.63 -26.14 -24.24
N PRO A 444 -9.25 -25.72 -25.37
CA PRO A 444 -10.42 -24.85 -25.36
C PRO A 444 -11.61 -25.46 -24.61
N VAL A 445 -12.14 -24.73 -23.62
CA VAL A 445 -13.29 -25.15 -22.81
C VAL A 445 -14.58 -24.56 -23.39
N THR A 446 -15.16 -25.22 -24.40
CA THR A 446 -16.41 -24.78 -25.04
C THR A 446 -17.65 -25.32 -24.36
N ASP A 447 -17.61 -26.60 -23.97
CA ASP A 447 -18.72 -27.34 -23.37
C ASP A 447 -18.19 -28.42 -22.42
N ALA A 448 -19.07 -28.94 -21.54
CA ALA A 448 -18.70 -29.94 -20.55
C ALA A 448 -18.21 -31.26 -21.17
N ALA A 449 -18.73 -31.66 -22.33
CA ALA A 449 -18.38 -32.93 -22.97
C ALA A 449 -16.96 -32.88 -23.54
N THR A 450 -16.57 -31.76 -24.15
CA THR A 450 -15.23 -31.52 -24.68
C THR A 450 -14.18 -31.55 -23.57
N VAL A 451 -14.50 -30.97 -22.40
CA VAL A 451 -13.63 -31.04 -21.22
C VAL A 451 -13.53 -32.47 -20.69
N ALA A 452 -14.65 -33.18 -20.56
CA ALA A 452 -14.66 -34.58 -20.13
C ALA A 452 -13.83 -35.47 -21.08
N ALA A 453 -13.92 -35.25 -22.40
CA ALA A 453 -13.12 -35.95 -23.39
C ALA A 453 -11.62 -35.60 -23.32
N ALA A 454 -11.27 -34.34 -23.04
CA ALA A 454 -9.88 -33.93 -22.80
C ALA A 454 -9.28 -34.59 -21.55
N ILE A 455 -10.07 -34.69 -20.47
CA ILE A 455 -9.68 -35.39 -19.24
C ILE A 455 -9.47 -36.89 -19.52
N ALA A 456 -10.40 -37.53 -20.24
CA ALA A 456 -10.30 -38.94 -20.61
C ALA A 456 -9.03 -39.23 -21.44
N ARG A 457 -8.68 -38.37 -22.39
CA ARG A 457 -7.48 -38.50 -23.23
C ARG A 457 -6.17 -38.36 -22.46
N LYS A 458 -6.14 -37.60 -21.37
CA LYS A 458 -4.94 -37.40 -20.54
C LYS A 458 -4.56 -38.63 -19.70
N GLY A 459 -5.39 -39.68 -19.69
CA GLY A 459 -5.06 -41.03 -19.22
C GLY A 459 -4.18 -41.13 -17.98
N ALA A 460 -4.74 -40.96 -16.77
CA ALA A 460 -4.20 -41.53 -15.52
C ALA A 460 -5.17 -41.35 -14.33
N GLY A 461 -5.68 -42.44 -13.77
CA GLY A 461 -6.04 -42.53 -12.34
C GLY A 461 -6.99 -41.49 -11.73
N PHE A 462 -7.99 -40.98 -12.46
CA PHE A 462 -9.02 -40.09 -11.87
C PHE A 462 -10.03 -40.92 -11.06
N ALA A 463 -9.66 -41.34 -9.85
CA ALA A 463 -10.63 -41.91 -8.92
C ALA A 463 -11.52 -40.78 -8.35
N ALA A 464 -12.61 -40.49 -9.08
CA ALA A 464 -13.80 -39.72 -8.68
C ALA A 464 -13.54 -38.35 -7.99
N PRO A 465 -13.04 -37.33 -8.70
CA PRO A 465 -13.24 -35.96 -8.26
C PRO A 465 -14.75 -35.68 -8.14
N ALA A 466 -15.15 -35.05 -7.04
CA ALA A 466 -16.55 -34.81 -6.73
C ALA A 466 -16.81 -33.33 -6.63
N GLY A 467 -17.99 -32.92 -7.08
CA GLY A 467 -18.42 -31.54 -6.96
C GLY A 467 -19.84 -31.39 -7.44
N GLU A 468 -20.43 -30.26 -7.10
CA GLU A 468 -21.79 -29.92 -7.48
C GLU A 468 -21.92 -28.40 -7.53
N VAL A 469 -22.48 -27.89 -8.63
CA VAL A 469 -22.97 -26.52 -8.73
C VAL A 469 -24.38 -26.51 -8.15
N GLU A 470 -24.52 -25.86 -7.00
CA GLU A 470 -25.77 -25.84 -6.23
C GLU A 470 -26.69 -24.70 -6.65
N GLN A 471 -26.10 -23.57 -7.06
CA GLN A 471 -26.85 -22.36 -7.36
C GLN A 471 -26.14 -21.54 -8.43
N VAL A 472 -26.94 -21.06 -9.39
CA VAL A 472 -26.59 -19.97 -10.30
C VAL A 472 -27.67 -18.91 -10.18
N ALA A 473 -27.26 -17.67 -9.92
CA ALA A 473 -28.18 -16.54 -9.79
C ALA A 473 -27.62 -15.34 -10.53
N THR A 474 -28.48 -14.59 -11.21
CA THR A 474 -28.12 -13.29 -11.79
C THR A 474 -28.25 -12.22 -10.71
N LEU A 475 -27.18 -11.47 -10.46
CA LEU A 475 -27.15 -10.35 -9.53
C LEU A 475 -27.80 -9.10 -10.17
N PRO A 476 -28.24 -8.11 -9.37
CA PRO A 476 -28.84 -6.87 -9.88
C PRO A 476 -27.97 -6.06 -10.83
N ASP A 477 -26.66 -6.33 -10.88
CA ASP A 477 -25.68 -5.72 -11.78
C ASP A 477 -25.31 -6.61 -12.98
N GLU A 478 -26.21 -7.54 -13.34
CA GLU A 478 -26.08 -8.51 -14.43
C GLU A 478 -24.94 -9.53 -14.31
N ARG A 479 -24.26 -9.59 -13.17
CA ARG A 479 -23.24 -10.64 -12.92
C ARG A 479 -23.89 -11.99 -12.62
N LEU A 480 -23.23 -13.07 -13.02
CA LEU A 480 -23.61 -14.43 -12.62
C LEU A 480 -22.91 -14.80 -11.32
N ALA A 481 -23.68 -14.99 -10.25
CA ALA A 481 -23.22 -15.59 -9.00
C ALA A 481 -23.39 -17.11 -9.06
N ILE A 482 -22.28 -17.84 -8.89
CA ILE A 482 -22.24 -19.30 -8.95
C ILE A 482 -21.71 -19.81 -7.62
N ALA A 483 -22.44 -20.74 -7.01
CA ALA A 483 -22.06 -21.37 -5.75
C ALA A 483 -22.13 -22.88 -5.85
N GLY A 484 -21.19 -23.54 -5.19
CA GLY A 484 -21.10 -24.99 -5.19
C GLY A 484 -19.97 -25.50 -4.30
N TRP A 485 -19.60 -26.75 -4.52
CA TRP A 485 -18.44 -27.38 -3.90
C TRP A 485 -17.72 -28.28 -4.90
N ALA A 486 -16.40 -28.43 -4.73
CA ALA A 486 -15.58 -29.33 -5.53
C ALA A 486 -14.34 -29.77 -4.76
N LEU A 487 -13.97 -31.05 -4.90
CA LEU A 487 -12.78 -31.64 -4.29
C LEU A 487 -12.29 -32.89 -5.02
N ASP A 488 -11.00 -33.18 -4.87
CA ASP A 488 -10.42 -34.51 -5.12
C ASP A 488 -10.67 -35.41 -3.91
N ARG A 489 -11.37 -36.53 -4.08
CA ARG A 489 -11.73 -37.45 -2.97
C ARG A 489 -10.51 -38.11 -2.34
N GLU A 490 -9.45 -38.33 -3.11
CA GLU A 490 -8.20 -38.91 -2.61
C GLU A 490 -7.40 -37.91 -1.76
N ALA A 491 -7.53 -36.62 -2.09
CA ALA A 491 -6.76 -35.56 -1.46
C ALA A 491 -7.63 -34.32 -1.20
N PRO A 492 -8.64 -34.41 -0.32
CA PRO A 492 -9.64 -33.37 -0.13
C PRO A 492 -9.09 -32.06 0.45
N LYS A 493 -7.85 -32.06 0.95
CA LYS A 493 -7.14 -30.88 1.46
C LYS A 493 -6.33 -30.14 0.38
N THR A 494 -6.17 -30.71 -0.82
CA THR A 494 -5.37 -30.13 -1.92
C THR A 494 -5.99 -28.84 -2.42
N THR A 495 -5.25 -27.73 -2.45
CA THR A 495 -5.76 -26.47 -2.98
C THR A 495 -6.40 -26.66 -4.37
N THR A 496 -7.64 -26.21 -4.53
CA THR A 496 -8.41 -26.31 -5.79
C THR A 496 -8.98 -24.94 -6.13
N PHE A 497 -8.95 -24.63 -7.41
CA PHE A 497 -9.50 -23.43 -8.02
C PHE A 497 -10.66 -23.80 -8.91
N ILE A 498 -11.60 -22.88 -9.06
CA ILE A 498 -12.81 -23.03 -9.86
C ILE A 498 -12.73 -21.98 -10.96
N ALA A 499 -12.72 -22.46 -12.20
CA ALA A 499 -12.87 -21.67 -13.40
C ALA A 499 -14.32 -21.78 -13.88
N VAL A 500 -14.87 -20.68 -14.36
CA VAL A 500 -16.15 -20.67 -15.05
C VAL A 500 -15.96 -20.12 -16.44
N PHE A 501 -16.50 -20.86 -17.41
CA PHE A 501 -16.46 -20.52 -18.82
C PHE A 501 -17.86 -20.27 -19.35
N CYS A 502 -17.98 -19.34 -20.28
CA CYS A 502 -19.16 -19.19 -21.10
C CYS A 502 -18.74 -19.00 -22.55
N GLU A 503 -19.26 -19.84 -23.45
CA GLU A 503 -18.95 -19.80 -24.89
C GLU A 503 -17.42 -19.80 -25.17
N GLY A 504 -16.66 -20.62 -24.44
CA GLY A 504 -15.20 -20.68 -24.60
C GLY A 504 -14.41 -19.61 -23.83
N ARG A 505 -15.06 -18.55 -23.33
CA ARG A 505 -14.41 -17.46 -22.60
C ARG A 505 -14.44 -17.73 -21.09
N GLN A 506 -13.29 -17.63 -20.43
CA GLN A 506 -13.24 -17.66 -18.97
C GLN A 506 -13.85 -16.36 -18.41
N ILE A 507 -14.89 -16.48 -17.58
CA ILE A 507 -15.65 -15.36 -17.00
C ILE A 507 -15.45 -15.20 -15.49
N ALA A 508 -14.89 -16.21 -14.83
CA ALA A 508 -14.54 -16.15 -13.41
C ALA A 508 -13.45 -17.18 -13.05
N TRP A 509 -12.65 -16.85 -12.04
CA TRP A 509 -11.61 -17.71 -11.48
C TRP A 509 -11.49 -17.45 -9.98
N ALA A 510 -11.63 -18.49 -9.16
CA ALA A 510 -11.54 -18.34 -7.71
C ALA A 510 -11.04 -19.60 -7.01
N LYS A 511 -10.24 -19.42 -5.96
CA LYS A 511 -9.86 -20.50 -5.04
C LYS A 511 -11.06 -20.93 -4.20
N ARG A 512 -11.19 -22.23 -3.91
CA ARG A 512 -12.16 -22.71 -2.92
C ARG A 512 -11.80 -22.21 -1.52
N GLN A 513 -12.74 -21.54 -0.86
CA GLN A 513 -12.47 -20.85 0.41
C GLN A 513 -13.56 -21.04 1.46
N ARG A 514 -14.69 -21.67 1.12
CA ARG A 514 -15.83 -21.83 2.03
C ARG A 514 -15.89 -23.21 2.66
N LEU A 515 -16.23 -23.25 3.94
CA LEU A 515 -16.65 -24.50 4.59
C LEU A 515 -18.01 -24.91 4.04
N ARG A 516 -18.17 -26.19 3.73
CA ARG A 516 -19.46 -26.78 3.35
C ARG A 516 -19.66 -28.09 4.11
N PRO A 517 -20.14 -28.03 5.36
CA PRO A 517 -20.42 -29.23 6.15
C PRO A 517 -21.41 -30.17 5.46
N ALA A 518 -22.41 -29.62 4.75
CA ALA A 518 -23.38 -30.43 4.00
C ALA A 518 -22.71 -31.33 2.94
N ALA A 519 -21.66 -30.86 2.26
CA ALA A 519 -20.91 -31.68 1.31
C ALA A 519 -20.20 -32.86 1.99
N ALA A 520 -19.81 -32.72 3.27
CA ALA A 520 -19.25 -33.81 4.07
C ALA A 520 -20.29 -34.92 4.28
N ASP A 521 -21.55 -34.55 4.49
CA ASP A 521 -22.65 -35.48 4.71
C ASP A 521 -23.06 -36.18 3.41
N THR A 522 -23.16 -35.44 2.30
CA THR A 522 -23.43 -35.99 0.95
C THR A 522 -22.38 -37.02 0.52
N LEU A 523 -21.12 -36.83 0.90
CA LEU A 523 -20.01 -37.73 0.54
C LEU A 523 -19.74 -38.82 1.57
N GLY A 524 -20.44 -38.83 2.72
CA GLY A 524 -20.15 -39.76 3.83
C GLY A 524 -18.75 -39.58 4.43
N MET A 525 -18.19 -38.36 4.38
CA MET A 525 -16.82 -38.05 4.81
C MET A 525 -16.81 -37.02 5.94
N PRO A 526 -17.01 -37.41 7.22
CA PRO A 526 -17.13 -36.48 8.34
C PRO A 526 -15.89 -35.60 8.54
N GLY A 527 -14.71 -36.06 8.11
CA GLY A 527 -13.46 -35.29 8.11
C GLY A 527 -13.49 -34.02 7.25
N LEU A 528 -14.43 -33.90 6.30
CA LEU A 528 -14.58 -32.72 5.43
C LEU A 528 -15.27 -31.54 6.09
N ARG A 529 -15.91 -31.72 7.25
CA ARG A 529 -16.64 -30.63 7.94
C ARG A 529 -15.75 -29.42 8.29
N LYS A 530 -14.44 -29.65 8.46
CA LYS A 530 -13.43 -28.61 8.74
C LYS A 530 -12.61 -28.21 7.49
N VAL A 531 -12.92 -28.78 6.33
CA VAL A 531 -12.19 -28.54 5.08
C VAL A 531 -12.98 -27.59 4.18
N ARG A 532 -12.28 -26.60 3.61
CA ARG A 532 -12.90 -25.57 2.76
C ARG A 532 -13.12 -26.09 1.35
N VAL A 533 -14.16 -26.90 1.12
CA VAL A 533 -14.48 -27.50 -0.18
C VAL A 533 -15.44 -26.68 -1.03
N GLY A 534 -16.05 -25.65 -0.45
CA GLY A 534 -17.04 -24.80 -1.10
C GLY A 534 -16.44 -23.61 -1.83
N PHE A 535 -17.17 -23.15 -2.85
CA PHE A 535 -16.89 -21.94 -3.59
C PHE A 535 -18.14 -21.08 -3.77
N THR A 536 -17.92 -19.79 -3.92
CA THR A 536 -18.92 -18.81 -4.37
C THR A 536 -18.15 -17.76 -5.14
N LEU A 537 -18.53 -17.53 -6.38
CA LEU A 537 -17.82 -16.63 -7.29
C LEU A 537 -18.84 -15.88 -8.14
N ALA A 538 -18.54 -14.62 -8.44
CA ALA A 538 -19.33 -13.78 -9.33
C ALA A 538 -18.53 -13.57 -10.62
N SER A 539 -19.21 -13.60 -11.76
CA SER A 539 -18.60 -13.28 -13.05
C SER A 539 -18.14 -11.83 -13.13
N GLU A 540 -17.35 -11.53 -14.15
CA GLU A 540 -17.14 -10.16 -14.62
C GLU A 540 -18.48 -9.44 -14.89
N PRO A 541 -18.54 -8.09 -14.75
CA PRO A 541 -19.73 -7.30 -15.07
C PRO A 541 -20.04 -7.27 -16.57
N ARG A 542 -21.33 -7.10 -16.91
CA ARG A 542 -21.96 -7.09 -18.27
C ARG A 542 -22.18 -8.48 -18.86
N ARG A 543 -23.44 -8.82 -19.18
CA ARG A 543 -23.92 -10.05 -19.87
C ARG A 543 -22.81 -11.08 -20.16
N PRO A 544 -22.37 -11.84 -19.16
CA PRO A 544 -21.19 -12.70 -19.29
C PRO A 544 -21.40 -13.85 -20.28
N CYS A 545 -22.66 -14.21 -20.54
CA CYS A 545 -23.13 -15.23 -21.47
C CYS A 545 -24.10 -14.61 -22.50
N PRO A 546 -23.61 -14.01 -23.60
CA PRO A 546 -24.44 -13.29 -24.57
C PRO A 546 -25.51 -14.15 -25.24
N GLY A 547 -25.22 -15.43 -25.52
CA GLY A 547 -26.14 -16.39 -26.13
C GLY A 547 -27.04 -17.13 -25.14
N GLY A 548 -27.00 -16.80 -23.84
CA GLY A 548 -27.81 -17.47 -22.82
C GLY A 548 -27.39 -18.92 -22.51
N GLY A 549 -26.20 -19.34 -22.96
CA GLY A 549 -25.66 -20.67 -22.68
C GLY A 549 -25.42 -20.92 -21.19
N GLN A 550 -25.62 -22.16 -20.75
CA GLN A 550 -25.31 -22.59 -19.39
C GLN A 550 -23.78 -22.58 -19.19
N PRO A 551 -23.25 -21.90 -18.16
CA PRO A 551 -21.80 -21.79 -17.99
C PRO A 551 -21.17 -23.15 -17.66
N VAL A 552 -19.96 -23.40 -18.16
CA VAL A 552 -19.19 -24.60 -17.86
C VAL A 552 -18.34 -24.32 -16.62
N VAL A 553 -18.50 -25.13 -15.57
CA VAL A 553 -17.73 -25.00 -14.34
C VAL A 553 -16.66 -26.08 -14.30
N VAL A 554 -15.40 -25.68 -14.20
CA VAL A 554 -14.24 -26.58 -14.16
C VAL A 554 -13.47 -26.33 -12.87
N ALA A 555 -13.17 -27.39 -12.14
CA ALA A 555 -12.28 -27.37 -11.00
C ALA A 555 -10.87 -27.82 -11.44
N ALA A 556 -9.84 -27.13 -10.96
CA ALA A 556 -8.43 -27.45 -11.23
C ALA A 556 -7.64 -27.40 -9.91
N ASP A 557 -6.83 -28.41 -9.65
CA ASP A 557 -6.02 -28.49 -8.43
C ASP A 557 -4.52 -28.30 -8.69
N VAL A 558 -3.79 -28.10 -7.60
CA VAL A 558 -2.33 -27.85 -7.65
C VAL A 558 -1.50 -29.08 -7.98
N ARG A 559 -2.11 -30.27 -8.07
CA ARG A 559 -1.46 -31.52 -8.47
C ARG A 559 -1.57 -31.77 -9.97
N GLY A 560 -2.15 -30.83 -10.73
CA GLY A 560 -2.33 -30.95 -12.17
C GLY A 560 -3.63 -31.65 -12.57
N LYS A 561 -4.54 -31.96 -11.63
CA LYS A 561 -5.84 -32.56 -11.93
C LYS A 561 -6.84 -31.45 -12.26
N ALA A 562 -7.70 -31.69 -13.26
CA ALA A 562 -8.84 -30.84 -13.54
C ALA A 562 -10.08 -31.68 -13.90
N TRP A 563 -11.27 -31.20 -13.55
CA TRP A 563 -12.54 -31.90 -13.76
C TRP A 563 -13.72 -30.96 -13.91
N VAL A 564 -14.75 -31.40 -14.63
CA VAL A 564 -16.03 -30.67 -14.73
C VAL A 564 -16.80 -30.82 -13.43
N VAL A 565 -17.36 -29.71 -12.93
CA VAL A 565 -18.25 -29.71 -11.77
C VAL A 565 -19.69 -29.76 -12.28
N PRO A 566 -20.43 -30.86 -12.08
CA PRO A 566 -21.79 -31.01 -12.60
C PRO A 566 -22.79 -30.11 -11.86
N TYR A 567 -23.90 -29.78 -12.52
CA TYR A 567 -25.01 -29.07 -11.89
C TYR A 567 -25.87 -30.02 -11.05
N ARG A 568 -26.41 -29.50 -9.93
CA ARG A 568 -27.38 -30.23 -9.11
C ARG A 568 -28.51 -30.79 -9.97
N GLY A 569 -28.72 -32.11 -9.91
CA GLY A 569 -29.76 -32.80 -10.67
C GLY A 569 -29.38 -33.24 -12.08
N ALA A 570 -28.17 -32.93 -12.57
CA ALA A 570 -27.65 -33.54 -13.79
C ALA A 570 -27.34 -35.03 -13.53
N ARG A 571 -27.92 -35.94 -14.32
CA ARG A 571 -27.50 -37.36 -14.30
C ARG A 571 -26.11 -37.48 -14.94
N PRO A 572 -25.22 -38.31 -14.38
CA PRO A 572 -23.85 -38.48 -14.88
C PRO A 572 -23.81 -39.03 -16.31
#